data_AF-A0A534ZTS3-F1
#
_entry.id   AF-A0A534ZTS3-F1
#
_cell.length_a   1.000
_cell.length_b   1.000
_cell.length_c   1.000
_cell.angle_alpha   90.00
_cell.angle_beta   90.00
_cell.angle_gamma   90.00
#
_symmetry.space_group_name_H-M   'P 1'
#
loop_
_entity.id
_entity.type
_entity.pdbx_description
1 polymer ?
#
loop_
_entity_poly.entity_id
_entity_poly.type
_entity_poly.pdbx_seq_one_letter_code
_entity_poly.pdbx_strand_id
1 'polypeptide(L)'
;MGLLSPLTPDERSTFLVVALPEKSLVKLAGRLGTAPPGTRLDRLGTWDLAWSLVDYYDNDPEVAEAVDRTLRKEIGEPALGAAVADESGARAVTDLLLGSRDPACDLAWALLASPAAGAGELASTLVKTIISEFDQADARAREAEAAPAEEQAPEPAPAAAKIVTEAAKEAARARRARDRTLKRLGDVKERLVELERSVEAARRDLRSSEEERARLASERDRLLEEREGLRARLQSGTAAEVARLAEELEATKRRARALEADVDEAREREATLAARLRAAEAERPMRPESAPERAPASVAAWSLPVFSGEFYESIRRWDRKVVRNAFEKIYRLAEDWRHPSLRAIPLEGLPDHYRVRIATDVRLIYRPLDGGRVEILSLIDREDLQRYIRQAKSR
;
A
#
# COMPACT_ATOMS: atom_id res chain seq x y z
N MET A 1 4.39 -7.15 -18.46
CA MET A 1 3.74 -7.50 -17.19
C MET A 1 2.92 -8.76 -17.42
N GLY A 2 3.02 -9.74 -16.53
CA GLY A 2 2.22 -10.97 -16.62
C GLY A 2 0.74 -10.69 -16.36
N LEU A 3 -0.13 -11.47 -16.97
CA LEU A 3 -1.59 -11.32 -16.90
C LEU A 3 -2.12 -11.35 -15.45
N LEU A 4 -1.49 -12.14 -14.58
CA LEU A 4 -1.90 -12.29 -13.19
C LEU A 4 -1.21 -11.32 -12.22
N SER A 5 -0.32 -10.44 -12.71
CA SER A 5 0.46 -9.52 -11.86
C SER A 5 -0.38 -8.69 -10.88
N PRO A 6 -1.60 -8.21 -11.25
CA PRO A 6 -2.44 -7.43 -10.33
C PRO A 6 -3.00 -8.22 -9.13
N LEU A 7 -3.02 -9.55 -9.20
CA LEU A 7 -3.54 -10.41 -8.14
C LEU A 7 -2.46 -10.67 -7.08
N THR A 8 -2.86 -10.85 -5.83
CA THR A 8 -2.00 -11.34 -4.74
C THR A 8 -1.63 -12.82 -4.92
N PRO A 9 -0.57 -13.35 -4.28
CA PRO A 9 -0.19 -14.76 -4.42
C PRO A 9 -1.33 -15.75 -4.10
N ASP A 10 -2.13 -15.49 -3.07
CA ASP A 10 -3.30 -16.30 -2.70
C ASP A 10 -4.39 -16.26 -3.79
N GLU A 11 -4.67 -15.08 -4.33
CA GLU A 11 -5.66 -14.91 -5.41
C GLU A 11 -5.17 -15.57 -6.70
N ARG A 12 -3.87 -15.50 -7.02
CA ARG A 12 -3.28 -16.17 -8.18
C ARG A 12 -3.38 -17.68 -8.07
N SER A 13 -2.99 -18.26 -6.93
CA SER A 13 -3.06 -19.70 -6.74
C SER A 13 -4.51 -20.20 -6.85
N THR A 14 -5.44 -19.48 -6.22
CA THR A 14 -6.88 -19.76 -6.33
C THR A 14 -7.37 -19.67 -7.77
N PHE A 15 -7.00 -18.61 -8.49
CA PHE A 15 -7.40 -18.43 -9.89
C PHE A 15 -6.85 -19.56 -10.77
N LEU A 16 -5.59 -19.96 -10.59
CA LEU A 16 -4.99 -21.07 -11.34
C LEU A 16 -5.69 -22.41 -11.09
N VAL A 17 -6.09 -22.70 -9.84
CA VAL A 17 -6.81 -23.93 -9.50
C VAL A 17 -8.21 -23.96 -10.12
N VAL A 18 -8.89 -22.82 -10.17
CA VAL A 18 -10.23 -22.73 -10.78
C VAL A 18 -10.16 -22.75 -12.31
N ALA A 19 -9.14 -22.08 -12.87
CA ALA A 19 -9.07 -21.84 -14.31
C ALA A 19 -8.37 -22.95 -15.10
N LEU A 20 -7.50 -23.74 -14.47
CA LEU A 20 -6.73 -24.79 -15.15
C LEU A 20 -7.08 -26.18 -14.63
N PRO A 21 -7.21 -27.19 -15.51
CA PRO A 21 -7.35 -28.57 -15.07
C PRO A 21 -6.06 -29.07 -14.43
N GLU A 22 -6.18 -29.97 -13.45
CA GLU A 22 -5.05 -30.54 -12.70
C GLU A 22 -3.94 -31.10 -13.62
N LYS A 23 -4.32 -31.77 -14.72
CA LYS A 23 -3.37 -32.30 -15.71
C LYS A 23 -2.50 -31.21 -16.34
N SER A 24 -3.06 -30.02 -16.57
CA SER A 24 -2.33 -28.89 -17.15
C SER A 24 -1.40 -28.26 -16.11
N LEU A 25 -1.81 -28.19 -14.84
CA LEU A 25 -0.94 -27.75 -13.73
C LEU A 25 0.25 -28.69 -13.51
N VAL A 26 0.02 -30.02 -13.46
CA VAL A 26 1.09 -31.03 -13.36
C VAL A 26 2.10 -30.89 -14.51
N LYS A 27 1.59 -30.77 -15.74
CA LYS A 27 2.44 -30.64 -16.93
C LYS A 27 3.24 -29.34 -16.92
N LEU A 28 2.63 -28.25 -16.45
CA LEU A 28 3.26 -26.93 -16.40
C LEU A 28 4.36 -26.89 -15.34
N ALA A 29 4.07 -27.33 -14.11
CA ALA A 29 5.03 -27.41 -13.02
C ALA A 29 6.19 -28.38 -13.35
N GLY A 30 5.90 -29.50 -14.00
CA GLY A 30 6.93 -30.45 -14.43
C GLY A 30 7.81 -29.95 -15.56
N ARG A 31 7.25 -29.21 -16.52
CA ARG A 31 8.05 -28.62 -17.62
C ARG A 31 8.97 -27.52 -17.11
N LEU A 32 8.48 -26.68 -16.20
CA LEU A 32 9.21 -25.53 -15.68
C LEU A 32 10.12 -25.87 -14.49
N GLY A 33 9.97 -27.07 -13.91
CA GLY A 33 10.76 -27.49 -12.76
C GLY A 33 10.50 -26.69 -11.49
N THR A 34 9.29 -26.13 -11.34
CA THR A 34 8.92 -25.27 -10.19
C THR A 34 8.62 -26.06 -8.92
N ALA A 35 8.33 -27.36 -9.04
CA ALA A 35 8.13 -28.22 -7.88
C ALA A 35 9.44 -28.46 -7.11
N PRO A 36 9.39 -28.63 -5.79
CA PRO A 36 10.60 -28.89 -5.00
C PRO A 36 11.39 -30.11 -5.52
N PRO A 37 12.73 -30.08 -5.49
CA PRO A 37 13.56 -31.16 -6.02
C PRO A 37 13.32 -32.47 -5.27
N GLY A 38 13.22 -33.57 -6.02
CA GLY A 38 12.96 -34.92 -5.48
C GLY A 38 11.47 -35.25 -5.26
N THR A 39 10.57 -34.31 -5.55
CA THR A 39 9.12 -34.51 -5.37
C THR A 39 8.50 -35.20 -6.58
N ARG A 40 7.57 -36.13 -6.33
CA ARG A 40 6.76 -36.77 -7.35
C ARG A 40 5.55 -35.87 -7.66
N LEU A 41 5.51 -35.31 -8.87
CA LEU A 41 4.47 -34.37 -9.30
C LEU A 41 3.06 -34.95 -9.24
N ASP A 42 2.92 -36.26 -9.48
CA ASP A 42 1.68 -37.03 -9.39
C ASP A 42 1.16 -37.20 -7.95
N ARG A 43 1.96 -36.83 -6.94
CA ARG A 43 1.58 -36.88 -5.53
C ARG A 43 1.32 -35.52 -4.91
N LEU A 44 1.56 -34.44 -5.64
CA LEU A 44 1.27 -33.08 -5.18
C LEU A 44 -0.21 -32.78 -5.41
N GLY A 45 -0.84 -32.10 -4.45
CA GLY A 45 -2.20 -31.62 -4.63
C GLY A 45 -2.26 -30.48 -5.66
N THR A 46 -3.43 -30.27 -6.26
CA THR A 46 -3.68 -29.18 -7.22
C THR A 46 -3.26 -27.81 -6.67
N TRP A 47 -3.48 -27.59 -5.38
CA TRP A 47 -3.07 -26.37 -4.67
C TRP A 47 -1.55 -26.25 -4.54
N ASP A 48 -0.84 -27.32 -4.19
CA ASP A 48 0.63 -27.29 -4.07
C ASP A 48 1.29 -27.05 -5.42
N LEU A 49 0.72 -27.62 -6.49
CA LEU A 49 1.17 -27.36 -7.86
C LEU A 49 0.96 -25.90 -8.25
N ALA A 50 -0.20 -25.32 -7.95
CA ALA A 50 -0.48 -23.91 -8.20
C ALA A 50 0.45 -22.98 -7.40
N TRP A 51 0.66 -23.27 -6.11
CA TRP A 51 1.60 -22.53 -5.28
C TRP A 51 3.02 -22.59 -5.81
N SER A 52 3.47 -23.78 -6.22
CA SER A 52 4.81 -23.93 -6.82
C SER A 52 4.97 -23.05 -8.06
N LEU A 53 3.93 -22.82 -8.86
CA LEU A 53 4.01 -21.93 -10.03
C LEU A 53 3.99 -20.46 -9.64
N VAL A 54 3.21 -20.10 -8.62
CA VAL A 54 3.07 -18.72 -8.12
C VAL A 54 4.37 -18.21 -7.49
N ASP A 55 5.10 -19.05 -6.76
CA ASP A 55 6.37 -18.69 -6.11
C ASP A 55 7.40 -18.13 -7.10
N TYR A 56 7.36 -18.62 -8.34
CA TYR A 56 8.26 -18.19 -9.41
C TYR A 56 7.61 -17.19 -10.38
N TYR A 57 6.30 -16.94 -10.31
CA TYR A 57 5.59 -16.11 -11.29
C TYR A 57 6.09 -14.65 -11.34
N ASP A 58 6.38 -14.04 -10.18
CA ASP A 58 6.89 -12.65 -10.16
C ASP A 58 8.39 -12.55 -10.46
N ASN A 59 9.14 -13.62 -10.22
CA ASN A 59 10.60 -13.61 -10.21
C ASN A 59 11.21 -14.24 -11.47
N ASP A 60 10.44 -15.06 -12.19
CA ASP A 60 10.86 -15.76 -13.39
C ASP A 60 9.92 -15.42 -14.58
N PRO A 61 10.40 -14.63 -15.55
CA PRO A 61 9.59 -14.23 -16.70
C PRO A 61 9.23 -15.42 -17.61
N GLU A 62 10.02 -16.49 -17.63
CA GLU A 62 9.71 -17.69 -18.41
C GLU A 62 8.53 -18.43 -17.79
N VAL A 63 8.49 -18.54 -16.46
CA VAL A 63 7.34 -19.10 -15.73
C VAL A 63 6.09 -18.25 -15.96
N ALA A 64 6.19 -16.93 -15.83
CA ALA A 64 5.07 -16.02 -16.05
C ALA A 64 4.49 -16.16 -17.48
N GLU A 65 5.34 -16.16 -18.50
CA GLU A 65 4.90 -16.30 -19.90
C GLU A 65 4.28 -17.68 -20.16
N ALA A 66 4.88 -18.74 -19.60
CA ALA A 66 4.39 -20.10 -19.73
C ALA A 66 3.02 -20.30 -19.08
N VAL A 67 2.79 -19.70 -17.91
CA VAL A 67 1.50 -19.70 -17.21
C VAL A 67 0.46 -18.94 -18.02
N ASP A 68 0.76 -17.71 -18.44
CA ASP A 68 -0.16 -16.87 -19.21
C ASP A 68 -0.54 -17.53 -20.55
N ARG A 69 0.42 -18.18 -21.22
CA ARG A 69 0.16 -18.92 -22.46
C ARG A 69 -0.75 -20.11 -22.23
N THR A 70 -0.60 -20.80 -21.10
CA THR A 70 -1.43 -21.95 -20.74
C THR A 70 -2.85 -21.50 -20.42
N LEU A 71 -3.02 -20.39 -19.69
CA LEU A 71 -4.34 -19.80 -19.42
C LEU A 71 -5.07 -19.43 -20.70
N ARG A 72 -4.42 -18.73 -21.63
CA ARG A 72 -5.04 -18.40 -22.93
C ARG A 72 -5.41 -19.64 -23.74
N LYS A 73 -4.62 -20.71 -23.63
CA LYS A 73 -4.89 -21.96 -24.35
C LYS A 73 -6.07 -22.73 -23.78
N GLU A 74 -6.16 -22.84 -22.45
CA GLU A 74 -7.17 -23.66 -21.77
C GLU A 74 -8.51 -22.92 -21.61
N ILE A 75 -8.47 -21.61 -21.30
CA ILE A 75 -9.67 -20.79 -21.12
C ILE A 75 -10.18 -20.24 -22.46
N GLY A 76 -9.27 -19.97 -23.40
CA GLY A 76 -9.57 -19.32 -24.67
C GLY A 76 -9.60 -17.79 -24.57
N GLU A 77 -10.12 -17.15 -25.61
CA GLU A 77 -10.31 -15.69 -25.64
C GLU A 77 -11.41 -15.28 -24.64
N PRO A 78 -11.21 -14.19 -23.86
CA PRO A 78 -12.20 -13.74 -22.90
C PRO A 78 -13.51 -13.36 -23.59
N ALA A 79 -14.61 -14.04 -23.22
CA ALA A 79 -15.94 -13.77 -23.79
C ALA A 79 -16.40 -12.31 -23.62
N LEU A 80 -15.95 -11.66 -22.55
CA LEU A 80 -16.25 -10.26 -22.23
C LEU A 80 -15.15 -9.29 -22.69
N GLY A 81 -14.15 -9.75 -23.45
CA GLY A 81 -12.97 -8.96 -23.81
C GLY A 81 -13.30 -7.61 -24.47
N ALA A 82 -14.28 -7.60 -25.38
CA ALA A 82 -14.75 -6.36 -26.02
C ALA A 82 -15.51 -5.44 -25.05
N ALA A 83 -16.27 -6.02 -24.11
CA ALA A 83 -17.06 -5.26 -23.14
C ALA A 83 -16.20 -4.63 -22.04
N VAL A 84 -15.04 -5.23 -21.72
CA VAL A 84 -14.09 -4.72 -20.70
C VAL A 84 -12.89 -4.02 -21.33
N ALA A 85 -12.96 -3.68 -22.61
CA ALA A 85 -11.89 -2.99 -23.33
C ALA A 85 -11.66 -1.56 -22.81
N ASP A 86 -12.70 -0.94 -22.25
CA ASP A 86 -12.64 0.36 -21.58
C ASP A 86 -13.01 0.25 -20.10
N GLU A 87 -12.59 1.25 -19.31
CA GLU A 87 -12.80 1.29 -17.86
C GLU A 87 -14.30 1.34 -17.50
N SER A 88 -15.11 2.03 -18.30
CA SER A 88 -16.56 2.15 -18.08
C SER A 88 -17.27 0.81 -18.22
N GLY A 89 -16.96 0.04 -19.24
CA GLY A 89 -17.53 -1.26 -19.51
C GLY A 89 -17.01 -2.31 -18.53
N ALA A 90 -15.72 -2.27 -18.19
CA ALA A 90 -15.14 -3.11 -17.13
C ALA A 90 -15.86 -2.87 -15.79
N ARG A 91 -16.12 -1.61 -15.43
CA ARG A 91 -16.84 -1.25 -14.22
C ARG A 91 -18.31 -1.68 -14.28
N ALA A 92 -19.01 -1.44 -15.38
CA ALA A 92 -20.41 -1.82 -15.53
C ALA A 92 -20.62 -3.34 -15.41
N VAL A 93 -19.75 -4.14 -16.03
CA VAL A 93 -19.77 -5.61 -15.92
C VAL A 93 -19.49 -6.04 -14.48
N THR A 94 -18.51 -5.41 -13.82
CA THR A 94 -18.15 -5.74 -12.44
C THR A 94 -19.28 -5.37 -11.46
N ASP A 95 -19.88 -4.20 -11.61
CA ASP A 95 -21.01 -3.73 -10.79
C ASP A 95 -22.24 -4.64 -10.98
N LEU A 96 -22.49 -5.11 -12.20
CA LEU A 96 -23.54 -6.09 -12.48
C LEU A 96 -23.27 -7.42 -11.76
N LEU A 97 -22.05 -7.96 -11.83
CA LEU A 97 -21.74 -9.27 -11.24
C LEU A 97 -21.63 -9.25 -9.71
N LEU A 98 -21.11 -8.16 -9.13
CA LEU A 98 -20.88 -8.07 -7.68
C LEU A 98 -22.02 -7.38 -6.93
N GLY A 99 -22.75 -6.48 -7.60
CA GLY A 99 -23.81 -5.68 -6.99
C GLY A 99 -25.22 -6.21 -7.24
N SER A 100 -25.44 -6.94 -8.32
CA SER A 100 -26.77 -7.49 -8.63
C SER A 100 -27.07 -8.76 -7.85
N ARG A 101 -28.34 -8.89 -7.44
CA ARG A 101 -28.88 -10.15 -6.90
C ARG A 101 -29.22 -11.15 -8.01
N ASP A 102 -29.53 -10.65 -9.21
CA ASP A 102 -29.85 -11.44 -10.40
C ASP A 102 -29.25 -10.72 -11.64
N PRO A 103 -27.96 -10.97 -11.93
CA PRO A 103 -27.26 -10.33 -13.04
C PRO A 103 -27.94 -10.53 -14.41
N ALA A 104 -28.62 -11.67 -14.62
CA ALA A 104 -29.28 -11.95 -15.89
C ALA A 104 -30.55 -11.10 -16.05
N CYS A 105 -31.35 -10.95 -14.98
CA CYS A 105 -32.53 -10.11 -14.97
C CYS A 105 -32.18 -8.62 -15.13
N ASP A 106 -31.18 -8.14 -14.38
CA ASP A 106 -30.76 -6.73 -14.44
C ASP A 106 -30.15 -6.36 -15.80
N LEU A 107 -29.41 -7.29 -16.44
CA LEU A 107 -28.92 -7.10 -17.80
C LEU A 107 -30.07 -7.06 -18.81
N ALA A 108 -31.08 -7.93 -18.68
CA ALA A 108 -32.25 -7.90 -19.54
C ALA A 108 -33.02 -6.58 -19.41
N TRP A 109 -33.18 -6.09 -18.18
CA TRP A 109 -33.79 -4.79 -17.92
C TRP A 109 -32.99 -3.63 -18.54
N ALA A 110 -31.66 -3.63 -18.38
CA ALA A 110 -30.79 -2.64 -18.98
C ALA A 110 -30.87 -2.63 -20.52
N LEU A 111 -30.94 -3.81 -21.14
CA LEU A 111 -31.10 -3.94 -22.60
C LEU A 111 -32.47 -3.44 -23.08
N LEU A 112 -33.55 -3.66 -22.32
CA LEU A 112 -34.88 -3.15 -22.65
C LEU A 112 -34.97 -1.62 -22.51
N ALA A 113 -34.26 -1.04 -21.56
CA ALA A 113 -34.18 0.41 -21.36
C ALA A 113 -33.22 1.11 -22.33
N SER A 114 -32.40 0.34 -23.06
CA SER A 114 -31.38 0.87 -23.96
C SER A 114 -31.98 1.41 -25.26
N PRO A 115 -31.57 2.60 -25.74
CA PRO A 115 -31.96 3.12 -27.04
C PRO A 115 -31.18 2.47 -28.21
N ALA A 116 -30.27 1.53 -27.94
CA ALA A 116 -29.42 0.93 -28.97
C ALA A 116 -30.21 0.01 -29.91
N ALA A 117 -29.96 0.14 -31.22
CA ALA A 117 -30.53 -0.73 -32.24
C ALA A 117 -30.13 -2.20 -31.97
N GLY A 118 -31.12 -3.10 -31.93
CA GLY A 118 -30.92 -4.53 -31.63
C GLY A 118 -30.91 -4.91 -30.14
N ALA A 119 -30.91 -3.96 -29.21
CA ALA A 119 -30.93 -4.26 -27.78
C ALA A 119 -32.20 -5.02 -27.35
N GLY A 120 -33.36 -4.69 -27.96
CA GLY A 120 -34.61 -5.41 -27.70
C GLY A 120 -34.59 -6.88 -28.12
N GLU A 121 -33.91 -7.23 -29.21
CA GLU A 121 -33.77 -8.63 -29.66
C GLU A 121 -32.84 -9.42 -28.73
N LEU A 122 -31.75 -8.79 -28.28
CA LEU A 122 -30.85 -9.35 -27.29
C LEU A 122 -31.56 -9.56 -25.95
N ALA A 123 -32.35 -8.58 -25.48
CA ALA A 123 -33.17 -8.72 -24.28
C ALA A 123 -34.17 -9.86 -24.41
N SER A 124 -34.86 -9.98 -25.54
CA SER A 124 -35.80 -11.08 -25.81
C SER A 124 -35.10 -12.45 -25.75
N THR A 125 -33.91 -12.56 -26.33
CA THR A 125 -33.10 -13.79 -26.30
C THR A 125 -32.67 -14.14 -24.89
N LEU A 126 -32.22 -13.15 -24.11
CA LEU A 126 -31.81 -13.33 -22.72
C LEU A 126 -33.00 -13.77 -21.85
N VAL A 127 -34.16 -13.11 -21.95
CA VAL A 127 -35.37 -13.48 -21.21
C VAL A 127 -35.84 -14.89 -21.53
N LYS A 128 -35.79 -15.32 -22.81
CA LYS A 128 -36.09 -16.71 -23.19
C LYS A 128 -35.14 -17.72 -22.54
N THR A 129 -33.87 -17.35 -22.39
CA THR A 129 -32.87 -18.19 -21.73
C THR A 129 -33.18 -18.31 -20.24
N ILE A 130 -33.49 -17.19 -19.57
CA ILE A 130 -33.90 -17.17 -18.15
C ILE A 130 -35.14 -18.06 -17.93
N ILE A 131 -36.14 -17.97 -18.79
CA ILE A 131 -37.36 -18.81 -18.72
C ILE A 131 -36.98 -20.30 -18.85
N SER A 132 -36.15 -20.65 -19.83
CA SER A 132 -35.70 -22.03 -20.04
C SER A 132 -34.94 -22.59 -18.83
N GLU A 133 -34.06 -21.80 -18.22
CA GLU A 133 -33.33 -22.21 -17.02
C GLU A 133 -34.25 -22.41 -15.82
N PHE A 134 -35.24 -21.54 -15.66
CA PHE A 134 -36.27 -21.68 -14.64
C PHE A 134 -37.10 -22.94 -14.83
N ASP A 135 -37.57 -23.20 -16.07
CA ASP A 135 -38.34 -24.41 -16.40
C ASP A 135 -37.52 -25.69 -16.15
N GLN A 136 -36.22 -25.68 -16.46
CA GLN A 136 -35.31 -26.79 -16.17
C GLN A 136 -35.05 -26.97 -14.67
N ALA A 137 -34.98 -25.88 -13.91
CA ALA A 137 -34.85 -25.94 -12.46
C ALA A 137 -36.13 -26.51 -11.81
N ASP A 138 -37.30 -26.08 -12.26
CA ASP A 138 -38.60 -26.60 -11.81
C ASP A 138 -38.77 -28.08 -12.20
N ALA A 139 -38.39 -28.47 -13.42
CA ALA A 139 -38.37 -29.86 -13.84
C ALA A 139 -37.47 -30.72 -12.94
N ARG A 140 -36.24 -30.27 -12.65
CA ARG A 140 -35.33 -30.98 -11.72
C ARG A 140 -35.88 -31.08 -10.31
N ALA A 141 -36.54 -30.04 -9.81
CA ALA A 141 -37.19 -30.06 -8.51
C ALA A 141 -38.34 -31.08 -8.47
N ARG A 142 -39.18 -31.10 -9.52
CA ARG A 142 -40.28 -32.07 -9.66
C ARG A 142 -39.78 -33.50 -9.85
N GLU A 143 -38.70 -33.71 -10.60
CA GLU A 143 -38.08 -35.04 -10.75
C GLU A 143 -37.48 -35.54 -9.43
N ALA A 144 -36.86 -34.65 -8.64
CA ALA A 144 -36.37 -34.98 -7.31
C ALA A 144 -37.50 -35.32 -6.33
N GLU A 145 -38.67 -34.71 -6.47
CA GLU A 145 -39.87 -35.02 -5.68
C GLU A 145 -40.61 -36.28 -6.20
N ALA A 146 -40.56 -36.55 -7.51
CA ALA A 146 -41.32 -37.59 -8.17
C ALA A 146 -40.61 -38.96 -8.23
N ALA A 147 -39.32 -39.06 -7.87
CA ALA A 147 -38.56 -40.31 -7.92
C ALA A 147 -39.20 -41.41 -7.02
N PRO A 148 -39.85 -42.45 -7.60
CA PRO A 148 -40.38 -43.57 -6.84
C PRO A 148 -39.28 -44.62 -6.61
N ALA A 149 -39.28 -45.28 -5.45
CA ALA A 149 -38.54 -46.53 -5.28
C ALA A 149 -39.19 -47.62 -6.16
N GLU A 150 -38.42 -48.19 -7.08
CA GLU A 150 -38.88 -49.22 -8.02
C GLU A 150 -39.55 -50.42 -7.32
N GLU A 151 -40.80 -50.71 -7.67
CA GLU A 151 -41.50 -51.94 -7.30
C GLU A 151 -42.20 -52.49 -8.56
N GLN A 152 -41.75 -53.67 -9.04
CA GLN A 152 -42.24 -54.35 -10.25
C GLN A 152 -43.41 -55.31 -9.97
N ALA A 153 -44.35 -55.44 -10.91
CA ALA A 153 -45.40 -56.50 -11.00
C ALA A 153 -45.92 -56.59 -12.46
N PRO A 154 -46.76 -57.58 -12.91
CA PRO A 154 -47.17 -58.95 -12.43
C PRO A 154 -47.09 -60.06 -13.55
N GLU A 155 -47.35 -61.38 -13.37
CA GLU A 155 -48.61 -62.21 -13.47
C GLU A 155 -48.25 -63.72 -13.75
N PRO A 156 -49.14 -64.77 -13.83
CA PRO A 156 -50.42 -65.15 -13.16
C PRO A 156 -50.46 -66.61 -12.55
N ALA A 157 -51.66 -67.04 -12.07
CA ALA A 157 -52.01 -68.09 -11.06
C ALA A 157 -52.15 -69.58 -11.57
N PRO A 158 -52.67 -70.64 -10.85
CA PRO A 158 -53.66 -70.66 -9.74
C PRO A 158 -53.51 -71.71 -8.58
N ALA A 159 -54.35 -71.57 -7.53
CA ALA A 159 -55.24 -72.61 -6.92
C ALA A 159 -55.51 -72.39 -5.41
N ALA A 160 -56.74 -71.97 -5.13
CA ALA A 160 -57.56 -71.81 -3.91
C ALA A 160 -57.02 -72.02 -2.46
N ALA A 161 -56.01 -72.86 -2.18
CA ALA A 161 -55.44 -72.99 -0.83
C ALA A 161 -54.36 -71.92 -0.53
N LYS A 162 -53.74 -71.36 -1.57
CA LYS A 162 -52.81 -70.24 -1.47
C LYS A 162 -53.49 -68.93 -1.10
N ILE A 163 -54.76 -68.74 -1.42
CA ILE A 163 -55.46 -67.44 -1.27
C ILE A 163 -55.53 -66.98 0.20
N VAL A 164 -55.73 -67.90 1.15
CA VAL A 164 -55.79 -67.54 2.59
C VAL A 164 -54.39 -67.25 3.14
N THR A 165 -53.37 -68.00 2.69
CA THR A 165 -51.98 -67.77 3.10
C THR A 165 -51.36 -66.56 2.40
N GLU A 166 -51.78 -66.24 1.19
CA GLU A 166 -51.42 -65.04 0.44
C GLU A 166 -52.13 -63.82 0.99
N ALA A 167 -53.41 -63.88 1.33
CA ALA A 167 -54.11 -62.79 2.02
C ALA A 167 -53.48 -62.48 3.39
N ALA A 168 -53.04 -63.50 4.14
CA ALA A 168 -52.30 -63.31 5.39
C ALA A 168 -50.90 -62.69 5.16
N LYS A 169 -50.20 -63.12 4.09
CA LYS A 169 -48.91 -62.54 3.69
C LYS A 169 -49.07 -61.11 3.17
N GLU A 170 -50.13 -60.80 2.45
CA GLU A 170 -50.49 -59.46 1.98
C GLU A 170 -50.86 -58.56 3.14
N ALA A 171 -51.65 -59.02 4.10
CA ALA A 171 -51.92 -58.26 5.33
C ALA A 171 -50.65 -57.98 6.14
N ALA A 172 -49.72 -58.96 6.22
CA ALA A 172 -48.42 -58.77 6.84
C ALA A 172 -47.52 -57.79 6.06
N ARG A 173 -47.53 -57.84 4.73
CA ARG A 173 -46.82 -56.90 3.84
C ARG A 173 -47.39 -55.49 3.97
N ALA A 174 -48.71 -55.34 4.01
CA ALA A 174 -49.41 -54.08 4.20
C ALA A 174 -49.10 -53.46 5.58
N ARG A 175 -49.06 -54.27 6.65
CA ARG A 175 -48.61 -53.81 7.98
C ARG A 175 -47.16 -53.33 7.96
N ARG A 176 -46.24 -54.10 7.36
CA ARG A 176 -44.83 -53.69 7.22
C ARG A 176 -44.68 -52.44 6.34
N ALA A 177 -45.49 -52.28 5.29
CA ALA A 177 -45.52 -51.07 4.48
C ALA A 177 -45.99 -49.88 5.31
N ARG A 178 -47.06 -50.03 6.11
CA ARG A 178 -47.55 -49.00 7.02
C ARG A 178 -46.53 -48.63 8.10
N ASP A 179 -45.84 -49.61 8.68
CA ASP A 179 -44.83 -49.34 9.70
C ASP A 179 -43.61 -48.63 9.10
N ARG A 180 -43.23 -48.97 7.85
CA ARG A 180 -42.19 -48.25 7.10
C ARG A 180 -42.61 -46.83 6.75
N THR A 181 -43.87 -46.59 6.34
CA THR A 181 -44.34 -45.22 6.06
C THR A 181 -44.46 -44.39 7.33
N LEU A 182 -44.91 -44.98 8.45
CA LEU A 182 -44.91 -44.30 9.75
C LEU A 182 -43.50 -43.94 10.21
N LYS A 183 -42.53 -44.83 10.01
CA LYS A 183 -41.13 -44.53 10.31
C LYS A 183 -40.59 -43.39 9.45
N ARG A 184 -40.83 -43.43 8.13
CA ARG A 184 -40.47 -42.33 7.21
C ARG A 184 -41.12 -41.00 7.62
N LEU A 185 -42.38 -41.02 8.06
CA LEU A 185 -43.07 -39.83 8.56
C LEU A 185 -42.45 -39.32 9.88
N GLY A 186 -41.97 -40.21 10.75
CA GLY A 186 -41.20 -39.85 11.93
C GLY A 186 -39.89 -39.15 11.55
N ASP A 187 -39.10 -39.76 10.66
CA ASP A 187 -37.83 -39.21 10.18
C ASP A 187 -38.02 -37.84 9.50
N VAL A 188 -39.10 -37.67 8.71
CA VAL A 188 -39.44 -36.38 8.08
C VAL A 188 -39.79 -35.32 9.12
N LYS A 189 -40.56 -35.68 10.16
CA LYS A 189 -40.88 -34.74 11.25
C LYS A 189 -39.64 -34.32 12.03
N GLU A 190 -38.73 -35.24 12.31
CA GLU A 190 -37.45 -34.93 12.97
C GLU A 190 -36.60 -33.98 12.13
N ARG A 191 -36.48 -34.24 10.82
CA ARG A 191 -35.79 -33.34 9.88
C ARG A 191 -36.45 -31.97 9.78
N LEU A 192 -37.77 -31.90 9.82
CA LEU A 192 -38.50 -30.64 9.79
C LEU A 192 -38.18 -29.80 11.05
N VAL A 193 -38.19 -30.41 12.23
CA VAL A 193 -37.81 -29.74 13.49
C VAL A 193 -36.34 -29.30 13.47
N GLU A 194 -35.45 -30.11 12.91
CA GLU A 194 -34.03 -29.75 12.76
C GLU A 194 -33.85 -28.57 11.80
N LEU A 195 -34.56 -28.57 10.67
CA LEU A 195 -34.57 -27.46 9.71
C LEU A 195 -35.13 -26.18 10.34
N GLU A 196 -36.25 -26.24 11.07
CA GLU A 196 -36.81 -25.10 11.79
C GLU A 196 -35.81 -24.51 12.78
N ARG A 197 -35.13 -25.35 13.57
CA ARG A 197 -34.07 -24.90 14.49
C ARG A 197 -32.89 -24.27 13.75
N SER A 198 -32.49 -24.84 12.61
CA SER A 198 -31.41 -24.30 11.78
C SER A 198 -31.75 -22.93 11.20
N VAL A 199 -33.01 -22.74 10.76
CA VAL A 199 -33.51 -21.45 10.24
C VAL A 199 -33.59 -20.42 11.34
N GLU A 200 -34.05 -20.79 12.54
CA GLU A 200 -34.05 -19.89 13.70
C GLU A 200 -32.64 -19.48 14.12
N ALA A 201 -31.67 -20.40 14.06
CA ALA A 201 -30.27 -20.10 14.30
C ALA A 201 -29.72 -19.13 13.24
N ALA A 202 -29.90 -19.42 11.96
CA ALA A 202 -29.49 -18.55 10.87
C ALA A 202 -30.10 -17.14 10.96
N ARG A 203 -31.37 -17.03 11.38
CA ARG A 203 -32.04 -15.73 11.63
C ARG A 203 -31.49 -14.98 12.84
N ARG A 204 -30.98 -15.68 13.85
CA ARG A 204 -30.29 -15.03 15.00
C ARG A 204 -28.91 -14.54 14.57
N ASP A 205 -28.18 -15.35 13.82
CA ASP A 205 -26.84 -14.99 13.33
C ASP A 205 -26.91 -13.82 12.36
N LEU A 206 -27.89 -13.80 11.44
CA LEU A 206 -28.13 -12.67 10.54
C LEU A 206 -28.39 -11.37 11.31
N ARG A 207 -29.26 -11.41 12.32
CA ARG A 207 -29.53 -10.23 13.18
C ARG A 207 -28.28 -9.75 13.90
N SER A 208 -27.48 -10.67 14.45
CA SER A 208 -26.22 -10.30 15.11
C SER A 208 -25.23 -9.65 14.13
N SER A 209 -25.15 -10.16 12.89
CA SER A 209 -24.30 -9.59 11.84
C SER A 209 -24.79 -8.20 11.40
N GLU A 210 -26.10 -8.00 11.30
CA GLU A 210 -26.70 -6.69 10.99
C GLU A 210 -26.43 -5.67 12.10
N GLU A 211 -26.54 -6.08 13.37
CA GLU A 211 -26.18 -5.24 14.53
C GLU A 211 -24.69 -4.87 14.53
N GLU A 212 -23.80 -5.82 14.23
CA GLU A 212 -22.37 -5.55 14.11
C GLU A 212 -22.06 -4.60 12.94
N ARG A 213 -22.71 -4.78 11.79
CA ARG A 213 -22.59 -3.86 10.64
C ARG A 213 -23.07 -2.46 11.00
N ALA A 214 -24.17 -2.32 11.74
CA ALA A 214 -24.67 -1.04 12.21
C ALA A 214 -23.69 -0.37 13.19
N ARG A 215 -23.08 -1.13 14.10
CA ARG A 215 -22.03 -0.64 14.99
C ARG A 215 -20.82 -0.15 14.21
N LEU A 216 -20.28 -0.96 13.31
CA LEU A 216 -19.13 -0.60 12.47
C LEU A 216 -19.42 0.62 11.56
N ALA A 217 -20.65 0.75 11.05
CA ALA A 217 -21.05 1.93 10.28
C ALA A 217 -21.02 3.20 11.14
N SER A 218 -21.53 3.14 12.37
CA SER A 218 -21.49 4.29 13.28
C SER A 218 -20.06 4.64 13.75
N GLU A 219 -19.20 3.65 13.96
CA GLU A 219 -17.77 3.87 14.23
C GLU A 219 -17.06 4.50 13.03
N ARG A 220 -17.33 4.04 11.81
CA ARG A 220 -16.80 4.64 10.58
C ARG A 220 -17.20 6.11 10.47
N ASP A 221 -18.48 6.42 10.68
CA ASP A 221 -18.99 7.78 10.54
C ASP A 221 -18.36 8.71 11.59
N ARG A 222 -18.22 8.23 12.84
CA ARG A 222 -17.50 8.94 13.90
C ARG A 222 -16.03 9.19 13.53
N LEU A 223 -15.33 8.19 13.00
CA LEU A 223 -13.93 8.34 12.58
C LEU A 223 -13.78 9.31 11.40
N LEU A 224 -14.76 9.36 10.49
CA LEU A 224 -14.79 10.33 9.40
C LEU A 224 -14.96 11.75 9.93
N GLU A 225 -15.87 11.97 10.87
CA GLU A 225 -16.05 13.27 11.55
C GLU A 225 -14.78 13.70 12.31
N GLU A 226 -14.15 12.79 13.05
CA GLU A 226 -12.89 13.06 13.76
C GLU A 226 -11.77 13.43 12.77
N ARG A 227 -11.64 12.69 11.66
CA ARG A 227 -10.67 12.97 10.60
C ARG A 227 -10.91 14.34 9.96
N GLU A 228 -12.16 14.68 9.67
CA GLU A 228 -12.51 15.97 9.08
C GLU A 228 -12.26 17.13 10.05
N GLY A 229 -12.58 16.95 11.33
CA GLY A 229 -12.23 17.91 12.38
C GLY A 229 -10.72 18.13 12.51
N LEU A 230 -9.92 17.06 12.47
CA LEU A 230 -8.46 17.16 12.48
C LEU A 230 -7.93 17.86 11.23
N ARG A 231 -8.47 17.56 10.05
CA ARG A 231 -8.08 18.21 8.78
C ARG A 231 -8.39 19.70 8.80
N ALA A 232 -9.57 20.09 9.31
CA ALA A 232 -9.96 21.50 9.45
C ALA A 232 -9.03 22.24 10.43
N ARG A 233 -8.67 21.64 11.57
CA ARG A 233 -7.71 22.22 12.53
C ARG A 233 -6.32 22.39 11.94
N LEU A 234 -5.87 21.42 11.13
CA LEU A 234 -4.57 21.51 10.47
C LEU A 234 -4.55 22.59 9.40
N GLN A 235 -5.63 22.72 8.62
CA GLN A 235 -5.78 23.78 7.63
C GLN A 235 -5.85 25.17 8.28
N SER A 236 -6.60 25.33 9.37
CA SER A 236 -6.67 26.62 10.06
C SER A 236 -5.34 26.99 10.73
N GLY A 237 -4.66 26.02 11.35
CA GLY A 237 -3.34 26.22 11.95
C GLY A 237 -2.28 26.61 10.92
N THR A 238 -2.21 25.89 9.80
CA THR A 238 -1.27 26.19 8.72
C THR A 238 -1.56 27.53 8.04
N ALA A 239 -2.84 27.88 7.80
CA ALA A 239 -3.21 29.17 7.25
C ALA A 239 -2.83 30.34 8.19
N ALA A 240 -3.04 30.18 9.50
CA ALA A 240 -2.66 31.19 10.49
C ALA A 240 -1.13 31.36 10.58
N GLU A 241 -0.36 30.27 10.53
CA GLU A 241 1.10 30.33 10.51
C GLU A 241 1.64 30.97 9.22
N VAL A 242 1.05 30.66 8.06
CA VAL A 242 1.41 31.29 6.78
C VAL A 242 1.12 32.79 6.82
N ALA A 243 -0.02 33.21 7.35
CA ALA A 243 -0.35 34.63 7.50
C ALA A 243 0.65 35.36 8.42
N ARG A 244 1.00 34.76 9.57
CA ARG A 244 1.99 35.33 10.50
C ARG A 244 3.37 35.47 9.83
N LEU A 245 3.84 34.43 9.14
CA LEU A 245 5.13 34.46 8.44
C LEU A 245 5.14 35.47 7.29
N ALA A 246 4.01 35.65 6.58
CA ALA A 246 3.89 36.67 5.54
C ALA A 246 3.95 38.09 6.12
N GLU A 247 3.30 38.35 7.25
CA GLU A 247 3.39 39.64 7.96
C GLU A 247 4.81 39.91 8.47
N GLU A 248 5.48 38.92 9.06
CA GLU A 248 6.88 39.01 9.48
C GLU A 248 7.81 39.29 8.28
N LEU A 249 7.57 38.65 7.14
CA LEU A 249 8.31 38.89 5.91
C LEU A 249 8.12 40.33 5.39
N GLU A 250 6.90 40.84 5.38
CA GLU A 250 6.66 42.23 4.95
C GLU A 250 7.23 43.24 5.94
N ALA A 251 7.15 42.97 7.25
CA ALA A 251 7.79 43.79 8.27
C ALA A 251 9.32 43.83 8.11
N THR A 252 9.94 42.68 7.85
CA THR A 252 11.39 42.61 7.62
C THR A 252 11.81 43.29 6.31
N LYS A 253 11.05 43.14 5.23
CA LYS A 253 11.28 43.91 3.98
C LYS A 253 11.18 45.42 4.20
N ARG A 254 10.19 45.89 4.97
CA ARG A 254 10.07 47.33 5.32
C ARG A 254 11.27 47.81 6.12
N ARG A 255 11.74 47.04 7.10
CA ARG A 255 12.96 47.36 7.86
C ARG A 255 14.20 47.38 6.98
N ALA A 256 14.34 46.42 6.06
CA ALA A 256 15.46 46.39 5.12
C ALA A 256 15.49 47.65 4.24
N ARG A 257 14.35 48.04 3.67
CA ARG A 257 14.23 49.29 2.88
C ARG A 257 14.52 50.54 3.69
N ALA A 258 14.10 50.59 4.96
CA ALA A 258 14.42 51.70 5.85
C ALA A 258 15.93 51.80 6.11
N LEU A 259 16.58 50.67 6.41
CA LEU A 259 18.03 50.61 6.61
C LEU A 259 18.81 50.95 5.33
N GLU A 260 18.34 50.50 4.16
CA GLU A 260 18.92 50.89 2.87
C GLU A 260 18.86 52.41 2.66
N ALA A 261 17.70 53.03 2.95
CA ALA A 261 17.54 54.48 2.89
C ALA A 261 18.46 55.21 3.88
N ASP A 262 18.60 54.71 5.12
CA ASP A 262 19.50 55.28 6.14
C ASP A 262 20.98 55.19 5.70
N VAL A 263 21.38 54.08 5.07
CA VAL A 263 22.73 53.90 4.53
C VAL A 263 23.00 54.86 3.37
N ASP A 264 22.04 55.03 2.47
CA ASP A 264 22.18 55.98 1.36
C ASP A 264 22.25 57.43 1.87
N GLU A 265 21.45 57.80 2.87
CA GLU A 265 21.55 59.11 3.52
C GLU A 265 22.91 59.30 4.22
N ALA A 266 23.43 58.27 4.89
CA ALA A 266 24.75 58.30 5.51
C ALA A 266 25.86 58.50 4.47
N ARG A 267 25.78 57.83 3.31
CA ARG A 267 26.71 58.00 2.18
C ARG A 267 26.66 59.40 1.59
N GLU A 268 25.48 59.98 1.45
CA GLU A 268 25.33 61.38 0.99
C GLU A 268 25.95 62.37 1.97
N ARG A 269 25.75 62.16 3.28
CA ARG A 269 26.37 62.96 4.34
C ARG A 269 27.89 62.82 4.32
N GLU A 270 28.42 61.61 4.20
CA GLU A 270 29.85 61.34 4.06
C GLU A 270 30.44 62.01 2.81
N ALA A 271 29.77 61.90 1.65
CA ALA A 271 30.21 62.54 0.42
C ALA A 271 30.26 64.08 0.57
N THR A 272 29.27 64.66 1.24
CA THR A 272 29.20 66.10 1.53
C THR A 272 30.33 66.53 2.48
N LEU A 273 30.59 65.77 3.54
CA LEU A 273 31.68 66.03 4.47
C LEU A 273 33.05 65.87 3.80
N ALA A 274 33.24 64.82 2.99
CA ALA A 274 34.46 64.60 2.22
C ALA A 274 34.70 65.71 1.18
N ALA A 275 33.65 66.28 0.58
CA ALA A 275 33.75 67.44 -0.29
C ALA A 275 34.18 68.70 0.50
N ARG A 276 33.61 68.92 1.69
CA ARG A 276 34.01 70.03 2.58
C ARG A 276 35.45 69.90 3.08
N LEU A 277 35.87 68.69 3.44
CA LEU A 277 37.26 68.41 3.84
C LEU A 277 38.23 68.69 2.70
N ARG A 278 37.95 68.23 1.48
CA ARG A 278 38.78 68.54 0.30
C ARG A 278 38.87 70.04 0.02
N ALA A 279 37.78 70.79 0.18
CA ALA A 279 37.80 72.24 0.04
C ALA A 279 38.66 72.92 1.13
N ALA A 280 38.53 72.47 2.39
CA ALA A 280 39.33 72.99 3.51
C ALA A 280 40.82 72.62 3.40
N GLU A 281 41.15 71.44 2.86
CA GLU A 281 42.53 71.02 2.58
C GLU A 281 43.15 71.83 1.44
N ALA A 282 42.38 72.20 0.41
CA ALA A 282 42.85 73.07 -0.67
C ALA A 282 43.18 74.50 -0.18
N GLU A 283 42.56 74.96 0.92
CA GLU A 283 42.82 76.25 1.55
C GLU A 283 43.93 76.21 2.63
N ARG A 284 44.51 75.03 2.91
CA ARG A 284 45.47 74.84 4.01
C ARG A 284 46.92 74.93 3.51
N PRO A 285 47.77 75.85 4.02
CA PRO A 285 49.20 75.82 3.71
C PRO A 285 49.89 74.61 4.38
N MET A 286 50.71 73.89 3.62
CA MET A 286 51.40 72.64 4.00
C MET A 286 52.21 72.76 5.30
N ARG A 287 52.01 71.80 6.21
CA ARG A 287 52.89 71.50 7.35
C ARG A 287 53.06 69.97 7.43
N PRO A 288 54.27 69.43 7.68
CA PRO A 288 54.58 68.04 7.38
C PRO A 288 53.96 67.02 8.35
N GLU A 289 53.69 65.84 7.79
CA GLU A 289 53.06 64.64 8.34
C GLU A 289 53.74 64.06 9.59
N SER A 290 52.90 63.50 10.47
CA SER A 290 53.27 62.49 11.45
C SER A 290 52.42 61.23 11.22
N ALA A 291 53.11 60.08 11.27
CA ALA A 291 52.70 58.73 10.88
C ALA A 291 51.43 58.17 11.56
N PRO A 292 50.75 57.17 10.95
CA PRO A 292 49.51 56.61 11.50
C PRO A 292 49.79 55.64 12.65
N GLU A 293 49.10 55.88 13.77
CA GLU A 293 49.08 55.00 14.94
C GLU A 293 48.06 53.87 14.71
N ARG A 294 48.54 52.63 14.84
CA ARG A 294 47.80 51.39 14.60
C ARG A 294 46.83 51.15 15.76
N ALA A 295 45.52 51.14 15.49
CA ALA A 295 44.51 50.77 16.48
C ALA A 295 44.70 49.30 16.95
N PRO A 296 44.50 48.99 18.25
CA PRO A 296 44.63 47.64 18.76
C PRO A 296 43.46 46.76 18.29
N ALA A 297 43.79 45.58 17.80
CA ALA A 297 42.82 44.54 17.50
C ALA A 297 42.33 43.90 18.81
N SER A 298 41.07 44.12 19.17
CA SER A 298 40.36 43.23 20.08
C SER A 298 38.85 43.32 19.82
N VAL A 299 38.37 42.52 18.88
CA VAL A 299 36.96 42.18 18.74
C VAL A 299 36.89 40.69 18.41
N ALA A 300 36.02 39.97 19.11
CA ALA A 300 35.86 38.51 19.09
C ALA A 300 36.19 37.87 17.73
N ALA A 301 37.26 37.10 17.69
CA ALA A 301 37.85 36.58 16.45
C ALA A 301 37.06 35.37 15.94
N TRP A 302 35.87 35.62 15.40
CA TRP A 302 35.19 34.66 14.55
C TRP A 302 36.10 34.37 13.35
N SER A 303 36.51 33.11 13.22
CA SER A 303 37.49 32.67 12.23
C SER A 303 36.81 31.87 11.12
N LEU A 304 37.14 32.13 9.86
CA LEU A 304 36.50 31.42 8.74
C LEU A 304 36.94 29.94 8.72
N PRO A 305 36.02 28.97 8.84
CA PRO A 305 36.36 27.55 8.74
C PRO A 305 36.83 27.19 7.34
N VAL A 306 37.85 26.34 7.25
CA VAL A 306 38.32 25.75 6.00
C VAL A 306 37.62 24.41 5.80
N PHE A 307 36.92 24.25 4.68
CA PHE A 307 36.24 23.00 4.37
C PHE A 307 37.09 22.18 3.40
N SER A 308 37.44 20.95 3.79
CA SER A 308 38.16 20.04 2.92
C SER A 308 37.28 19.47 1.81
N GLY A 309 37.87 18.98 0.72
CA GLY A 309 37.14 18.26 -0.33
C GLY A 309 36.46 16.99 0.19
N GLU A 310 37.08 16.32 1.16
CA GLU A 310 36.51 15.15 1.84
C GLU A 310 35.21 15.49 2.59
N PHE A 311 35.13 16.68 3.17
CA PHE A 311 33.93 17.13 3.86
C PHE A 311 32.77 17.26 2.88
N TYR A 312 32.98 17.89 1.72
CA TYR A 312 31.95 18.05 0.69
C TYR A 312 31.45 16.72 0.13
N GLU A 313 32.33 15.72 -0.05
CA GLU A 313 31.92 14.38 -0.42
C GLU A 313 31.16 13.69 0.72
N SER A 314 31.63 13.86 1.95
CA SER A 314 31.03 13.22 3.13
C SER A 314 29.61 13.70 3.41
N ILE A 315 29.25 14.97 3.10
CA ILE A 315 27.91 15.49 3.38
C ILE A 315 26.84 15.01 2.38
N ARG A 316 27.23 14.54 1.18
CA ARG A 316 26.28 14.10 0.14
C ARG A 316 25.46 12.88 0.55
N ARG A 317 25.98 12.03 1.44
CA ARG A 317 25.31 10.81 1.93
C ARG A 317 24.39 11.05 3.13
N TRP A 318 24.35 12.26 3.69
CA TRP A 318 23.61 12.56 4.92
C TRP A 318 22.36 13.40 4.66
N ASP A 319 21.36 13.26 5.53
CA ASP A 319 20.10 14.00 5.41
C ASP A 319 20.27 15.51 5.70
N ARG A 320 19.30 16.30 5.24
CA ARG A 320 19.33 17.77 5.40
C ARG A 320 19.38 18.21 6.87
N LYS A 321 18.80 17.42 7.78
CA LYS A 321 18.74 17.72 9.21
C LYS A 321 20.10 17.55 9.88
N VAL A 322 20.81 16.45 9.60
CA VAL A 322 22.15 16.20 10.10
C VAL A 322 23.14 17.21 9.53
N VAL A 323 23.03 17.53 8.23
CA VAL A 323 23.88 18.56 7.61
C VAL A 323 23.67 19.92 8.27
N ARG A 324 22.42 20.34 8.50
CA ARG A 324 22.13 21.61 9.22
C ARG A 324 22.74 21.62 10.62
N ASN A 325 22.58 20.54 11.39
CA ASN A 325 23.17 20.42 12.73
C ASN A 325 24.71 20.45 12.69
N ALA A 326 25.33 19.89 11.65
CA ALA A 326 26.77 19.96 11.45
C ALA A 326 27.22 21.41 11.25
N PHE A 327 26.55 22.17 10.37
CA PHE A 327 26.85 23.59 10.17
C PHE A 327 26.65 24.44 11.43
N GLU A 328 25.62 24.18 12.23
CA GLU A 328 25.44 24.84 13.54
C GLU A 328 26.62 24.60 14.49
N LYS A 329 27.20 23.39 14.48
CA LYS A 329 28.38 23.08 15.31
C LYS A 329 29.65 23.69 14.73
N ILE A 330 29.80 23.71 13.40
CA ILE A 330 30.93 24.34 12.72
C ILE A 330 30.94 25.84 12.98
N TYR A 331 29.78 26.50 13.00
CA TYR A 331 29.67 27.91 13.36
C TYR A 331 30.21 28.20 14.76
N ARG A 332 29.90 27.33 15.74
CA ARG A 332 30.45 27.45 17.10
C ARG A 332 31.95 27.15 17.16
N LEU A 333 32.44 26.24 16.33
CA LEU A 333 33.88 25.97 16.20
C LEU A 333 34.65 27.13 15.54
N ALA A 334 33.96 27.93 14.72
CA ALA A 334 34.51 29.14 14.11
C ALA A 334 34.74 30.25 15.14
N GLU A 335 33.89 30.33 16.17
CA GLU A 335 34.04 31.24 17.31
C GLU A 335 35.16 30.80 18.26
N ASP A 336 35.19 29.51 18.58
CA ASP A 336 36.24 28.90 19.41
C ASP A 336 36.37 27.41 19.05
N TRP A 337 37.56 26.99 18.64
CA TRP A 337 37.83 25.60 18.28
C TRP A 337 37.68 24.63 19.48
N ARG A 338 37.69 25.16 20.73
CA ARG A 338 37.37 24.46 21.98
C ARG A 338 36.08 24.98 22.63
N HIS A 339 35.11 25.42 21.82
CA HIS A 339 33.86 26.00 22.32
C HIS A 339 33.25 25.15 23.46
N PRO A 340 33.00 25.70 24.67
CA PRO A 340 32.58 24.95 25.86
C PRO A 340 31.30 24.11 25.69
N SER A 341 30.35 24.59 24.87
CA SER A 341 29.12 23.86 24.52
C SER A 341 29.34 22.60 23.67
N LEU A 342 30.51 22.44 23.06
CA LEU A 342 30.87 21.28 22.25
C LEU A 342 31.81 20.38 23.05
N ARG A 343 31.38 19.15 23.30
CA ARG A 343 32.27 18.12 23.88
C ARG A 343 33.21 17.60 22.79
N ALA A 344 34.23 18.39 22.47
CA ALA A 344 35.31 18.00 21.58
C ALA A 344 36.18 16.93 22.27
N ILE A 345 36.33 15.78 21.62
CA ILE A 345 37.15 14.68 22.14
C ILE A 345 38.32 14.48 21.16
N PRO A 346 39.58 14.48 21.62
CA PRO A 346 40.72 14.18 20.75
C PRO A 346 40.62 12.75 20.20
N LEU A 347 41.05 12.55 18.96
CA LEU A 347 41.08 11.23 18.33
C LEU A 347 42.32 10.45 18.77
N GLU A 348 42.10 9.33 19.45
CA GLU A 348 43.17 8.42 19.85
C GLU A 348 43.90 7.86 18.61
N GLY A 349 45.16 8.25 18.43
CA GLY A 349 46.01 7.81 17.31
C GLY A 349 46.16 8.82 16.17
N LEU A 350 45.47 9.96 16.18
CA LEU A 350 45.74 11.08 15.28
C LEU A 350 45.95 12.35 16.11
N PRO A 351 47.21 12.77 16.35
CA PRO A 351 47.47 14.02 17.05
C PRO A 351 46.81 15.18 16.29
N ASP A 352 46.35 16.18 17.02
CA ASP A 352 45.70 17.40 16.51
C ASP A 352 44.38 17.16 15.74
N HIS A 353 43.77 15.99 15.86
CA HIS A 353 42.43 15.74 15.32
C HIS A 353 41.41 15.56 16.44
N TYR A 354 40.24 16.16 16.26
CA TYR A 354 39.19 16.18 17.25
C TYR A 354 37.86 15.73 16.63
N ARG A 355 37.01 15.14 17.46
CA ARG A 355 35.64 14.75 17.09
C ARG A 355 34.59 15.44 17.94
N VAL A 356 33.48 15.84 17.31
CA VAL A 356 32.28 16.35 17.98
C VAL A 356 31.07 15.51 17.59
N ARG A 357 30.15 15.31 18.53
CA ARG A 357 28.87 14.65 18.29
C ARG A 357 27.89 15.58 17.58
N ILE A 358 27.39 15.16 16.41
CA ILE A 358 26.36 15.88 15.65
C ILE A 358 24.97 15.27 15.86
N ALA A 359 24.89 13.94 15.84
CA ALA A 359 23.68 13.15 16.12
C ALA A 359 24.02 11.92 16.98
N THR A 360 23.10 10.99 17.20
CA THR A 360 23.36 9.75 17.97
C THR A 360 24.56 9.00 17.40
N ASP A 361 24.54 8.75 16.10
CA ASP A 361 25.55 7.92 15.42
C ASP A 361 26.44 8.70 14.45
N VAL A 362 26.33 10.03 14.42
CA VAL A 362 27.12 10.87 13.50
C VAL A 362 28.14 11.72 14.25
N ARG A 363 29.37 11.76 13.75
CA ARG A 363 30.50 12.52 14.29
C ARG A 363 31.08 13.43 13.21
N LEU A 364 31.47 14.63 13.63
CA LEU A 364 32.24 15.57 12.81
C LEU A 364 33.70 15.51 13.22
N ILE A 365 34.60 15.36 12.26
CA ILE A 365 36.05 15.38 12.46
C ILE A 365 36.60 16.73 11.98
N TYR A 366 37.44 17.34 12.81
CA TYR A 366 38.09 18.61 12.52
C TYR A 366 39.51 18.68 13.10
N ARG A 367 40.31 19.61 12.58
CA ARG A 367 41.68 19.91 13.02
C ARG A 367 41.82 21.42 13.25
N PRO A 368 42.38 21.88 14.38
CA PRO A 368 42.72 23.29 14.54
C PRO A 368 43.92 23.66 13.66
N LEU A 369 43.91 24.89 13.13
CA LEU A 369 44.98 25.49 12.35
C LEU A 369 45.53 26.73 13.07
N ASP A 370 46.66 27.24 12.58
CA ASP A 370 47.25 28.49 13.07
C ASP A 370 46.28 29.67 12.96
N GLY A 371 46.31 30.53 13.97
CA GLY A 371 45.47 31.72 14.05
C GLY A 371 44.03 31.45 14.50
N GLY A 372 43.78 30.34 15.21
CA GLY A 372 42.46 30.02 15.78
C GLY A 372 41.44 29.50 14.75
N ARG A 373 41.89 29.26 13.51
CA ARG A 373 41.05 28.69 12.44
C ARG A 373 40.84 27.19 12.66
N VAL A 374 39.77 26.68 12.06
CA VAL A 374 39.45 25.24 12.07
C VAL A 374 39.33 24.70 10.66
N GLU A 375 39.93 23.54 10.42
CA GLU A 375 39.74 22.76 9.22
C GLU A 375 38.74 21.64 9.47
N ILE A 376 37.68 21.62 8.67
CA ILE A 376 36.61 20.62 8.74
C ILE A 376 36.92 19.50 7.74
N LEU A 377 37.10 18.29 8.27
CA LEU A 377 37.59 17.15 7.49
C LEU A 377 36.46 16.27 6.99
N SER A 378 35.62 15.73 7.86
CA SER A 378 34.60 14.77 7.42
C SER A 378 33.44 14.61 8.39
N LEU A 379 32.27 14.25 7.84
CA LEU A 379 31.13 13.74 8.59
C LEU A 379 31.05 12.22 8.47
N ILE A 380 31.17 11.54 9.61
CA ILE A 380 31.32 10.08 9.66
C ILE A 380 30.34 9.41 10.61
N ASP A 381 29.98 8.18 10.29
CA ASP A 381 29.29 7.30 11.21
C ASP A 381 30.22 6.92 12.38
N ARG A 382 29.63 6.71 13.56
CA ARG A 382 30.29 6.17 14.73
C ARG A 382 30.99 4.85 14.43
N GLU A 383 30.39 3.98 13.63
CA GLU A 383 30.93 2.65 13.31
C GLU A 383 32.17 2.75 12.40
N ASP A 384 32.16 3.69 11.46
CA ASP A 384 33.24 3.90 10.51
C ASP A 384 34.45 4.67 11.08
N LEU A 385 34.33 5.25 12.27
CA LEU A 385 35.36 6.10 12.87
C LEU A 385 36.72 5.38 13.02
N GLN A 386 36.71 4.12 13.45
CA GLN A 386 37.95 3.34 13.62
C GLN A 386 38.59 2.99 12.27
N ARG A 387 37.79 2.84 11.22
CA ARG A 387 38.29 2.64 9.86
C ARG A 387 38.94 3.93 9.34
N TYR A 388 38.33 5.08 9.58
CA TYR A 388 38.89 6.38 9.21
C TYR A 388 40.22 6.65 9.90
N ILE A 389 40.35 6.40 11.21
CA ILE A 389 41.62 6.58 11.94
C ILE A 389 42.73 5.72 11.33
N ARG A 390 42.43 4.46 10.96
CA ARG A 390 43.41 3.57 10.31
C ARG A 390 43.83 4.06 8.92
N GLN A 391 42.88 4.56 8.13
CA GLN A 391 43.18 5.10 6.79
C GLN A 391 43.96 6.42 6.85
N ALA A 392 43.60 7.31 7.77
CA ALA A 392 44.28 8.58 7.97
C ALA A 392 45.69 8.42 8.56
N LYS A 393 45.98 7.34 9.30
CA LYS A 393 47.36 6.98 9.73
C LYS A 393 48.25 6.47 8.58
N SER A 394 47.64 5.95 7.51
CA SER A 394 48.35 5.39 6.36
C SER A 394 48.68 6.45 5.30
N ARG A 395 48.10 7.64 5.43
CA ARG A 395 48.40 8.81 4.62
C ARG A 395 49.37 9.70 5.38
#